data_AF-A0A2V9LE43-F1
#
_entry.id   AF-A0A2V9LE43-F1
#
_cell.length_a   1.000
_cell.length_b   1.000
_cell.length_c   1.000
_cell.angle_alpha   90.00
_cell.angle_beta   90.00
_cell.angle_gamma   90.00
#
_symmetry.space_group_name_H-M   'P 1'
#
loop_
_entity.id
_entity.type
_entity.pdbx_description
1 polymer ?
#
loop_
_entity_poly.entity_id
_entity_poly.type
_entity_poly.pdbx_seq_one_letter_code
_entity_poly.pdbx_strand_id
1 'polypeptide(L)'
;MRRQVVLDARSEELLNQLAAARAGNRSFVVREAIALYAALEDHLDEIESDPAFRRRMRRSAADLEAERVLTQSQAEKRLRRKR
;
A
#
# COMPACT_ATOMS: atom_id res chain seq x y z
N MET A 1 -26.58 -4.45 5.55
CA MET A 1 -26.65 -3.33 6.51
C MET A 1 -26.30 -2.03 5.81
N ARG A 2 -27.09 -0.97 5.99
CA ARG A 2 -26.78 0.38 5.49
C ARG A 2 -25.82 1.05 6.48
N ARG A 3 -24.68 1.54 5.99
CA ARG A 3 -23.70 2.30 6.78
C ARG A 3 -23.65 3.73 6.26
N GLN A 4 -23.54 4.70 7.17
CA GLN A 4 -23.33 6.10 6.84
C GLN A 4 -21.89 6.46 7.18
N VAL A 5 -21.20 7.12 6.26
CA VAL A 5 -19.80 7.51 6.40
C VAL A 5 -19.73 9.02 6.19
N VAL A 6 -19.05 9.71 7.10
CA VAL A 6 -18.76 11.14 6.95
C VAL A 6 -17.39 11.27 6.30
N LEU A 7 -17.31 12.13 5.28
CA LEU A 7 -16.08 12.40 4.55
C LEU A 7 -15.63 13.83 4.86
N ASP A 8 -14.32 14.06 4.85
CA ASP A 8 -13.80 15.41 4.77
C ASP A 8 -14.12 16.03 3.40
N ALA A 9 -13.99 17.37 3.31
CA ALA A 9 -14.35 18.11 2.11
C ALA A 9 -13.58 17.66 0.85
N ARG A 10 -12.30 17.30 1.00
CA ARG A 10 -11.46 16.84 -0.12
C ARG A 10 -11.91 15.47 -0.61
N SER A 11 -12.18 14.56 0.32
CA SER A 11 -12.69 13.22 0.03
C SER A 11 -14.08 13.25 -0.60
N GLU A 12 -14.94 14.19 -0.18
CA GLU A 12 -16.25 14.40 -0.79
C GLU A 12 -16.15 14.91 -2.24
N GLU A 13 -15.29 15.90 -2.50
CA GLU A 13 -15.06 16.40 -3.85
C GLU A 13 -14.56 15.29 -4.78
N LEU A 14 -13.58 14.51 -4.33
CA LEU A 14 -13.06 13.38 -5.09
C LEU A 14 -14.15 12.34 -5.37
N LEU A 15 -14.98 12.02 -4.37
CA LEU A 15 -16.09 11.08 -4.54
C LEU A 15 -17.09 11.59 -5.60
N ASN A 16 -17.39 12.88 -5.61
CA ASN A 16 -18.29 13.47 -6.61
C ASN A 16 -17.69 13.39 -8.02
N GLN A 17 -16.39 13.68 -8.18
CA GLN A 17 -15.68 13.54 -9.46
C GLN A 17 -15.70 12.09 -9.98
N LEU A 18 -15.38 11.12 -9.10
CA LEU A 18 -15.38 9.69 -9.46
C LEU A 18 -16.78 9.16 -9.78
N ALA A 19 -17.80 9.68 -9.10
CA ALA A 19 -19.19 9.31 -9.32
C ALA A 19 -19.75 9.89 -10.62
N ALA A 20 -19.23 11.03 -11.10
CA ALA A 20 -19.70 11.66 -12.34
C ALA A 20 -19.63 10.70 -13.54
N ALA A 21 -18.53 9.94 -13.67
CA ALA A 21 -18.35 8.91 -14.70
C ALA A 21 -19.25 7.67 -14.51
N ARG A 22 -19.97 7.57 -13.39
CA ARG A 22 -20.83 6.44 -12.99
C ARG A 22 -22.27 6.90 -12.73
N ALA A 23 -22.76 7.84 -13.54
CA ALA A 23 -24.10 8.42 -13.43
C ALA A 23 -24.42 8.99 -12.04
N GLY A 24 -23.42 9.54 -11.35
CA GLY A 24 -23.56 10.12 -10.01
C GLY A 24 -23.65 9.08 -8.87
N ASN A 25 -23.41 7.79 -9.13
CA ASN A 25 -23.57 6.75 -8.10
C ASN A 25 -22.40 6.70 -7.10
N ARG A 26 -22.44 7.60 -6.12
CA ARG A 26 -21.45 7.70 -5.03
C ARG A 26 -21.32 6.40 -4.22
N SER A 27 -22.44 5.73 -3.94
CA SER A 27 -22.44 4.48 -3.17
C SER A 27 -21.74 3.34 -3.91
N PHE A 28 -21.84 3.30 -5.24
CA PHE A 28 -21.12 2.33 -6.05
C PHE A 28 -19.61 2.55 -5.97
N VAL A 29 -19.15 3.80 -6.13
CA VAL A 29 -17.72 4.16 -6.02
C VAL A 29 -17.15 3.74 -4.67
N VAL A 30 -17.87 4.03 -3.57
CA VAL A 30 -17.42 3.64 -2.22
C VAL A 30 -17.30 2.13 -2.07
N ARG A 31 -18.26 1.36 -2.59
CA ARG A 31 -18.19 -0.11 -2.53
C ARG A 31 -17.04 -0.68 -3.36
N GLU A 32 -16.81 -0.13 -4.55
CA GLU A 32 -15.70 -0.53 -5.42
C GLU A 32 -14.35 -0.25 -4.74
N ALA A 33 -14.19 0.94 -4.14
CA ALA A 33 -12.98 1.30 -3.40
C ALA A 33 -12.73 0.37 -2.19
N ILE A 34 -13.77 0.04 -1.42
CA ILE A 34 -13.66 -0.91 -0.30
C ILE A 34 -13.27 -2.29 -0.80
N ALA A 35 -13.86 -2.78 -1.89
CA ALA A 35 -13.55 -4.08 -2.45
C ALA A 35 -12.11 -4.16 -2.96
N LEU A 36 -11.64 -3.11 -3.66
CA LEU A 36 -10.25 -3.00 -4.11
C LEU A 36 -9.28 -2.98 -2.93
N TYR A 37 -9.62 -2.23 -1.87
CA TYR A 37 -8.80 -2.18 -0.68
C TYR A 37 -8.74 -3.53 0.04
N ALA A 38 -9.87 -4.22 0.20
CA ALA A 38 -9.90 -5.56 0.79
C ALA A 38 -9.07 -6.56 -0.01
N ALA A 39 -9.18 -6.56 -1.35
CA ALA A 39 -8.39 -7.43 -2.20
C ALA A 39 -6.88 -7.13 -2.11
N LEU A 40 -6.50 -5.86 -1.91
CA LEU A 40 -5.10 -5.49 -1.68
C LEU A 40 -4.62 -6.02 -0.33
N GLU A 41 -5.39 -5.84 0.74
CA GLU A 41 -5.05 -6.36 2.07
C GLU A 41 -4.90 -7.88 2.05
N ASP A 42 -5.83 -8.61 1.43
CA ASP A 42 -5.73 -10.07 1.29
C ASP A 42 -4.44 -10.48 0.55
N HIS A 43 -4.07 -9.76 -0.51
CA HIS A 43 -2.84 -10.02 -1.25
C HIS A 43 -1.57 -9.71 -0.43
N LEU A 44 -1.59 -8.65 0.38
CA LEU A 44 -0.50 -8.34 1.29
C LEU A 44 -0.37 -9.41 2.37
N ASP A 45 -1.47 -9.86 2.95
CA ASP A 45 -1.50 -10.95 3.92
C ASP A 45 -0.92 -12.24 3.34
N GLU A 46 -1.23 -12.57 2.08
CA GLU A 46 -0.62 -13.71 1.38
C GLU A 46 0.90 -13.56 1.28
N ILE A 47 1.40 -12.39 0.83
CA ILE A 47 2.84 -12.11 0.74
C ILE A 47 3.50 -12.21 2.12
N GLU A 48 2.88 -11.64 3.14
CA GLU A 48 3.38 -11.62 4.50
C GLU A 48 3.31 -12.99 5.18
N SER A 49 2.43 -13.88 4.70
CA SER A 49 2.35 -15.26 5.16
C SER A 49 3.50 -16.14 4.65
N ASP A 50 4.15 -15.78 3.54
CA ASP A 50 5.26 -16.53 2.96
C ASP A 50 6.43 -16.64 3.95
N PRO A 51 6.84 -17.87 4.34
CA PRO A 51 7.99 -18.09 5.23
C PRO A 51 9.28 -17.46 4.70
N ALA A 52 9.48 -17.40 3.38
CA ALA A 52 10.65 -16.77 2.78
C ALA A 52 10.62 -15.25 2.95
N PHE A 53 9.45 -14.61 2.75
CA PHE A 53 9.24 -13.20 3.04
C PHE A 53 9.52 -12.88 4.52
N ARG A 54 8.92 -13.64 5.45
CA ARG A 54 9.14 -13.46 6.90
C ARG A 54 10.61 -13.58 7.29
N ARG A 55 11.35 -14.54 6.72
CA ARG A 55 12.80 -14.68 6.95
C ARG A 55 13.58 -13.47 6.44
N ARG A 56 13.25 -12.95 5.25
CA ARG A 56 13.88 -11.74 4.70
C ARG A 56 13.64 -10.54 5.61
N MET A 57 12.40 -10.32 6.05
CA MET A 57 12.06 -9.19 6.94
C MET A 57 12.79 -9.27 8.29
N ARG A 58 12.84 -10.44 8.92
CA ARG A 58 13.62 -10.62 10.16
C ARG A 58 15.10 -10.31 9.98
N ARG A 59 15.69 -10.75 8.86
CA ARG A 59 17.09 -10.46 8.55
C ARG A 59 17.31 -8.96 8.34
N SER A 60 16.44 -8.30 7.56
CA SER A 60 16.49 -6.86 7.35
C SER A 60 16.38 -6.07 8.66
N ALA A 61 15.48 -6.49 9.56
CA ALA A 61 15.36 -5.88 10.89
C ALA A 61 16.64 -6.04 11.72
N ALA A 62 17.23 -7.24 11.73
CA ALA A 62 18.49 -7.49 12.43
C ALA A 62 19.67 -6.70 11.84
N ASP A 63 19.68 -6.49 10.51
CA ASP A 63 20.70 -5.67 9.85
C ASP A 63 20.50 -4.17 10.14
N LEU A 64 19.27 -3.70 10.30
CA LEU A 64 18.98 -2.33 10.74
C LEU A 64 19.43 -2.10 12.19
N GLU A 65 19.08 -3.01 13.11
CA GLU A 65 19.44 -2.93 14.52
C GLU A 65 20.97 -2.98 14.73
N ALA A 66 21.66 -3.80 13.94
CA ALA A 66 23.12 -3.87 13.94
C ALA A 66 23.80 -2.77 13.11
N GLU A 67 23.04 -1.79 12.59
CA GLU A 67 23.52 -0.72 11.69
C GLU A 67 24.31 -1.22 10.46
N ARG A 68 24.05 -2.46 10.02
CA ARG A 68 24.64 -3.09 8.84
C ARG A 68 23.89 -2.70 7.56
N VAL A 69 23.50 -1.43 7.45
CA VAL A 69 22.83 -0.88 6.28
C VAL A 69 23.73 0.08 5.51
N LEU A 70 23.58 0.09 4.20
CA LEU A 70 24.31 1.01 3.34
C LEU A 70 23.50 2.29 3.18
N THR A 71 24.17 3.44 3.23
CA THR A 71 23.54 4.68 2.77
C THR A 71 23.29 4.60 1.26
N GLN A 72 22.33 5.38 0.77
CA GLN A 72 22.02 5.44 -0.66
C GLN A 72 23.28 5.74 -1.50
N SER A 73 24.11 6.70 -1.07
CA SER A 73 25.37 7.04 -1.76
C SER A 73 26.35 5.86 -1.80
N GLN A 74 26.45 5.08 -0.73
CA GLN A 74 27.29 3.88 -0.69
C GLN A 74 26.76 2.78 -1.62
N ALA A 75 25.44 2.57 -1.65
CA ALA A 75 24.79 1.61 -2.53
C ALA A 75 25.02 1.96 -4.01
N GLU A 76 24.85 3.23 -4.38
CA GLU A 76 25.07 3.74 -5.75
C GLU A 76 26.53 3.56 -6.21
N LYS A 77 27.49 3.89 -5.34
CA LYS A 77 28.93 3.68 -5.62
C LYS A 77 29.24 2.20 -5.86
N ARG A 78 28.60 1.30 -5.11
CA ARG A 78 28.81 -0.16 -5.22
C ARG A 78 28.20 -0.73 -6.50
N LEU A 79 27.03 -0.23 -6.91
CA LEU A 79 26.39 -0.60 -8.18
C LEU A 79 27.21 -0.15 -9.39
N ARG A 80 27.76 1.08 -9.36
CA ARG A 80 28.63 1.59 -10.43
C ARG A 80 29.92 0.80 -10.61
N ARG A 81 30.47 0.22 -9.53
CA ARG A 81 31.69 -0.63 -9.59
C ARG A 81 31.44 -2.05 -10.08
N LYS A 82 30.18 -2.50 -10.10
CA LYS A 82 29.78 -3.84 -10.56
C LYS A 82 29.36 -3.88 -12.04
N ARG A 83 29.15 -2.72 -12.66
CA ARG A 83 28.95 -2.56 -14.10
C ARG A 83 30.29 -2.36 -14.77
#